data_AF-A0A2V9V3Z0-F1
#
_entry.id   AF-A0A2V9V3Z0-F1
#
_cell.length_a   1.000
_cell.length_b   1.000
_cell.length_c   1.000
_cell.angle_alpha   90.00
_cell.angle_beta   90.00
_cell.angle_gamma   90.00
#
_symmetry.space_group_name_H-M   'P 1'
#
loop_
_entity.id
_entity.type
_entity.pdbx_description
1 polymer ?
#
loop_
_entity_poly.entity_id
_entity_poly.type
_entity_poly.pdbx_seq_one_letter_code
_entity_poly.pdbx_strand_id
1 'polypeptide(L)'
;MASPSPGVRLLAFLLIAIGIAVYLHTAFWGFALRGLGTPAPIAPPSKLVVEGLHRYVRNPMYIGVLLIVIGQAVLFRSRILAEYAAFVWLLVYVFVLLYEEPALERKFGEEYREYRRRVPRWIPRL
;
A
#
# COMPACT_ATOMS: atom_id res chain seq x y z
N MET A 1 -13.12 28.98 6.02
CA MET A 1 -13.69 27.65 6.34
C MET A 1 -13.50 27.39 7.82
N ALA A 2 -14.54 26.96 8.55
CA ALA A 2 -14.41 26.62 9.96
C ALA A 2 -13.40 25.48 10.15
N SER A 3 -12.57 25.58 11.19
CA SER A 3 -11.59 24.55 11.53
C SER A 3 -12.32 23.21 11.78
N PRO A 4 -11.75 22.07 11.33
CA PRO A 4 -12.36 20.76 11.55
C PRO A 4 -12.53 20.50 13.04
N SER A 5 -13.60 19.80 13.44
CA SER A 5 -13.84 19.48 14.84
C SER A 5 -12.67 18.67 15.43
N PRO A 6 -12.46 18.69 16.76
CA PRO A 6 -11.40 17.92 17.40
C PRO A 6 -11.42 16.43 17.02
N GLY A 7 -12.61 15.82 16.93
CA GLY A 7 -12.77 14.43 16.51
C GLY A 7 -12.33 14.17 15.06
N VAL A 8 -12.65 15.07 14.13
CA VAL A 8 -12.21 14.95 12.73
C VAL A 8 -10.69 15.09 12.60
N ARG A 9 -10.09 15.99 13.37
CA ARG A 9 -8.63 16.13 13.40
C ARG A 9 -7.95 14.88 13.95
N LEU A 10 -8.48 14.33 15.05
CA LEU A 10 -7.96 13.08 15.63
C LEU A 10 -8.04 11.94 14.61
N LEU A 11 -9.18 11.77 13.95
CA LEU A 11 -9.34 10.75 12.90
C LEU A 11 -8.32 10.94 11.77
N ALA A 12 -8.15 12.16 11.27
CA ALA A 12 -7.18 12.44 10.22
C ALA A 12 -5.74 12.10 10.64
N PHE A 13 -5.34 12.48 11.86
CA PHE A 13 -4.02 12.14 12.38
C PHE A 13 -3.83 10.64 12.58
N LEU A 14 -4.86 9.92 13.03
CA LEU A 14 -4.81 8.46 13.14
C LEU A 14 -4.64 7.80 11.76
N LEU A 15 -5.39 8.23 10.75
CA LEU A 15 -5.25 7.73 9.39
C LEU A 15 -3.83 7.95 8.84
N ILE A 16 -3.29 9.15 9.02
CA ILE A 16 -1.92 9.49 8.60
C ILE A 16 -0.90 8.65 9.36
N ALA A 17 -1.00 8.58 10.68
CA ALA A 17 -0.06 7.84 11.53
C ALA A 17 -0.07 6.34 11.20
N ILE A 18 -1.25 5.73 11.05
CA ILE A 18 -1.39 4.34 10.63
C ILE A 18 -0.82 4.13 9.24
N GLY A 19 -1.12 5.02 8.29
CA GLY A 19 -0.58 4.94 6.93
C GLY A 19 0.94 5.02 6.88
N ILE A 20 1.54 5.94 7.65
CA ILE A 20 3.00 6.05 7.82
C ILE A 20 3.56 4.77 8.44
N ALA A 21 2.95 4.26 9.51
CA ALA A 21 3.41 3.04 10.17
C ALA A 21 3.37 1.83 9.21
N VAL A 22 2.30 1.68 8.44
CA VAL A 22 2.15 0.63 7.42
C VAL A 22 3.21 0.77 6.33
N TYR A 23 3.41 1.99 5.82
CA TYR A 23 4.41 2.27 4.79
C TYR A 23 5.82 1.96 5.30
N LEU A 24 6.20 2.50 6.46
CA LEU A 24 7.51 2.29 7.07
C LEU A 24 7.75 0.84 7.45
N HIS A 25 6.74 0.13 7.96
CA HIS A 25 6.88 -1.29 8.27
C HIS A 25 7.07 -2.12 7.00
N THR A 26 6.30 -1.85 5.95
CA THR A 26 6.43 -2.55 4.66
C THR A 26 7.78 -2.24 4.01
N ALA A 27 8.19 -0.97 4.02
CA ALA A 27 9.48 -0.52 3.54
C ALA A 27 10.61 -1.14 4.35
N PHE A 28 10.51 -1.19 5.68
CA PHE A 28 11.49 -1.82 6.57
C PHE A 28 11.67 -3.29 6.24
N TRP A 29 10.60 -4.07 6.07
CA TRP A 29 10.74 -5.46 5.61
C TRP A 29 11.34 -5.55 4.20
N GLY A 30 10.99 -4.62 3.31
CA GLY A 30 11.61 -4.50 2.00
C GLY A 30 13.11 -4.21 2.05
N PHE A 31 13.56 -3.31 2.93
CA PHE A 31 14.95 -2.88 3.06
C PHE A 31 15.79 -3.82 3.94
N ALA A 32 15.23 -4.33 5.04
CA ALA A 32 15.93 -5.14 6.04
C ALA A 32 16.11 -6.60 5.63
N LEU A 33 15.14 -7.21 4.91
CA LEU A 33 15.29 -8.59 4.42
C LEU A 33 15.97 -8.70 3.05
N ARG A 34 15.91 -7.64 2.24
CA ARG A 34 16.42 -7.61 0.87
C ARG A 34 17.34 -6.42 0.66
N GLY A 35 18.38 -6.27 1.48
CA GLY A 35 19.37 -5.17 1.44
C GLY A 35 20.15 -4.95 0.14
N LEU A 36 19.57 -5.27 -1.02
CA LEU A 36 19.94 -4.93 -2.39
C LEU A 36 18.65 -4.70 -3.20
N GLY A 37 18.04 -3.51 -3.10
CA GLY A 37 17.01 -3.07 -4.05
C GLY A 37 15.99 -2.07 -3.51
N THR A 38 16.06 -0.84 -4.02
CA THR A 38 14.92 0.08 -4.08
C THR A 38 13.81 -0.52 -4.95
N PRO A 39 12.57 0.02 -4.95
CA PRO A 39 11.54 -0.34 -5.93
C PRO A 39 11.94 -0.05 -7.40
N ALA A 40 13.18 0.39 -7.64
CA ALA A 40 13.78 0.49 -8.95
C ALA A 40 14.03 -0.90 -9.57
N PRO A 41 13.83 -1.08 -10.88
CA PRO A 41 14.05 -2.34 -11.62
C PRO A 41 15.44 -2.98 -11.53
N ILE A 42 16.38 -2.38 -10.80
CA ILE A 42 17.83 -2.65 -10.85
C ILE A 42 18.22 -3.84 -9.94
N ALA A 43 17.37 -4.24 -8.98
CA ALA A 43 17.63 -5.41 -8.15
C ALA A 43 16.33 -6.17 -7.82
N PRO A 44 15.83 -6.99 -8.76
CA PRO A 44 14.63 -7.78 -8.55
C PRO A 44 14.84 -8.75 -7.39
N PRO A 45 13.94 -8.79 -6.38
CA PRO A 45 14.10 -9.68 -5.25
C PRO A 45 14.07 -11.15 -5.67
N SER A 46 14.99 -11.95 -5.15
CA SER A 46 15.15 -13.39 -5.48
C SER A 46 14.07 -14.29 -4.86
N LYS A 47 13.33 -13.81 -3.85
CA LYS A 47 12.25 -14.54 -3.17
C LYS A 47 10.98 -13.71 -3.08
N LEU A 48 9.82 -14.35 -3.21
CA LEU A 48 8.53 -13.72 -2.97
C LEU A 48 8.44 -13.33 -1.47
N VAL A 49 8.23 -12.04 -1.17
CA VAL A 49 8.06 -11.60 0.22
C VAL A 49 6.61 -11.81 0.60
N VAL A 50 6.39 -12.81 1.43
CA VAL A 50 5.09 -13.16 2.03
C VAL A 50 5.08 -12.95 3.55
N GLU A 51 6.10 -12.28 4.07
CA GLU A 51 6.31 -11.99 5.49
C GLU A 51 5.78 -10.60 5.89
N GLY A 52 5.71 -10.34 7.20
CA GLY A 52 5.18 -9.08 7.72
C GLY A 52 3.72 -8.83 7.28
N LEU A 53 3.41 -7.61 6.85
CA LEU A 53 2.07 -7.24 6.40
C LEU A 53 1.63 -7.93 5.10
N HIS A 54 2.59 -8.40 4.29
CA HIS A 54 2.29 -9.15 3.07
C HIS A 54 1.58 -10.49 3.36
N ARG A 55 1.62 -11.00 4.59
CA ARG A 55 0.84 -12.19 4.98
C ARG A 55 -0.67 -11.95 5.06
N TYR A 56 -1.09 -10.68 5.19
CA TYR A 56 -2.48 -10.30 5.39
C TYR A 56 -3.11 -9.66 4.15
N VAL A 57 -2.32 -8.89 3.40
CA VAL A 57 -2.76 -8.20 2.19
C VAL A 57 -1.58 -8.11 1.22
N ARG A 58 -1.82 -8.25 -0.08
CA ARG A 58 -0.72 -8.28 -1.06
C ARG A 58 -0.05 -6.93 -1.26
N ASN A 59 -0.81 -5.84 -1.09
CA ASN A 59 -0.41 -4.48 -1.43
C ASN A 59 -0.42 -3.49 -0.23
N PRO A 60 0.22 -3.82 0.91
CA PRO A 60 0.13 -3.01 2.14
C PRO A 60 0.74 -1.62 1.97
N MET A 61 1.82 -1.47 1.20
CA MET A 61 2.46 -0.17 0.96
C MET A 61 1.50 0.83 0.30
N TYR A 62 0.80 0.41 -0.77
CA TYR A 62 -0.15 1.24 -1.48
C TYR A 62 -1.33 1.64 -0.59
N ILE A 63 -1.78 0.74 0.29
CA ILE A 63 -2.81 1.04 1.31
C ILE A 63 -2.29 2.10 2.29
N GLY A 64 -1.05 1.97 2.76
CA GLY A 64 -0.43 2.96 3.64
C GLY A 64 -0.38 4.35 3.03
N VAL A 65 0.05 4.47 1.77
CA VAL A 65 0.07 5.74 1.03
C VAL A 65 -1.35 6.29 0.86
N LEU A 66 -2.32 5.45 0.49
CA LEU A 66 -3.71 5.89 0.33
C LEU A 66 -4.30 6.42 1.65
N LEU A 67 -4.02 5.77 2.78
CA LEU A 67 -4.45 6.23 4.11
C LEU A 67 -3.86 7.60 4.46
N ILE A 68 -2.59 7.86 4.11
CA ILE A 68 -1.95 9.16 4.31
C ILE A 68 -2.68 10.24 3.49
N VAL A 69 -2.92 10.00 2.20
CA VAL A 69 -3.57 10.99 1.32
C VAL A 69 -5.02 11.23 1.74
N ILE A 70 -5.77 10.19 2.10
CA ILE A 70 -7.13 10.31 2.63
C ILE A 70 -7.12 11.10 3.95
N GLY A 71 -6.19 10.80 4.87
CA GLY A 71 -6.05 11.54 6.12
C GLY A 71 -5.76 13.03 5.89
N GLN A 72 -4.93 13.37 4.90
CA GLN A 72 -4.70 14.77 4.49
C GLN A 72 -5.98 15.41 3.91
N ALA A 73 -6.70 14.70 3.04
CA ALA A 73 -7.96 15.19 2.48
C ALA A 73 -8.99 15.51 3.58
N VAL A 74 -9.08 14.66 4.61
CA VAL A 74 -9.93 14.86 5.79
C VAL A 74 -9.43 16.04 6.63
N LEU A 75 -8.11 16.13 6.89
CA LEU A 75 -7.51 17.19 7.70
C LEU A 75 -7.74 18.58 7.10
N PHE A 76 -7.56 18.70 5.78
CA PHE A 76 -7.70 19.96 5.05
C PHE A 76 -9.11 20.20 4.51
N ARG A 77 -10.03 19.25 4.70
CA ARG A 77 -11.39 19.25 4.13
C ARG A 77 -11.38 19.53 2.61
N SER A 78 -10.39 18.99 1.91
CA SER A 78 -10.12 19.29 0.51
C SER A 78 -10.74 18.25 -0.42
N ARG A 79 -11.72 18.67 -1.23
CA ARG A 79 -12.30 17.83 -2.28
C ARG A 79 -11.26 17.45 -3.33
N ILE A 80 -10.39 18.38 -3.70
CA ILE A 80 -9.32 18.15 -4.67
C ILE A 80 -8.38 17.02 -4.19
N LEU A 81 -8.01 17.00 -2.91
CA LEU A 81 -7.18 15.92 -2.36
C LEU A 81 -7.92 14.57 -2.34
N ALA A 82 -9.24 14.57 -2.10
CA ALA A 82 -10.04 13.35 -2.14
C ALA A 82 -10.15 12.79 -3.58
N GLU A 83 -10.39 13.66 -4.56
CA GLU A 83 -10.42 13.31 -5.98
C GLU A 83 -9.05 12.80 -6.47
N TYR A 84 -7.98 13.48 -6.06
CA TYR A 84 -6.61 13.04 -6.30
C TYR A 84 -6.34 11.65 -5.71
N ALA A 85 -6.76 11.40 -4.46
CA ALA A 85 -6.62 10.09 -3.83
C ALA A 85 -7.34 8.99 -4.61
N ALA A 86 -8.57 9.25 -5.05
CA ALA A 86 -9.35 8.30 -5.84
C ALA A 86 -8.72 8.04 -7.22
N PHE A 87 -8.22 9.09 -7.87
CA PHE A 87 -7.53 8.97 -9.16
C PHE A 87 -6.23 8.17 -9.04
N VAL A 88 -5.38 8.50 -8.07
CA VAL A 88 -4.14 7.74 -7.81
C VAL A 88 -4.43 6.29 -7.45
N TRP A 89 -5.46 6.05 -6.63
CA TRP A 89 -5.88 4.69 -6.31
C TRP A 89 -6.30 3.91 -7.55
N LEU A 90 -7.08 4.51 -8.45
CA LEU A 90 -7.48 3.86 -9.70
C LEU A 90 -6.27 3.53 -10.58
N LEU A 91 -5.32 4.46 -10.72
CA LEU A 91 -4.09 4.22 -11.49
C LEU A 91 -3.28 3.07 -10.90
N VAL A 92 -3.08 3.06 -9.58
CA VAL A 92 -2.38 1.98 -8.88
C VAL A 92 -3.13 0.65 -9.02
N TYR A 93 -4.47 0.67 -8.92
CA TYR A 93 -5.29 -0.51 -9.08
C TYR A 93 -5.12 -1.14 -10.47
N VAL A 94 -5.17 -0.32 -11.51
CA VAL A 94 -4.96 -0.74 -12.91
C VAL A 94 -3.53 -1.22 -13.13
N PHE A 95 -2.54 -0.49 -12.61
CA PHE A 95 -1.13 -0.88 -12.69
C PHE A 95 -0.88 -2.26 -12.03
N VAL A 96 -1.41 -2.48 -10.83
CA VAL A 96 -1.28 -3.76 -10.13
C VAL A 96 -1.89 -4.88 -10.96
N LEU A 97 -3.10 -4.67 -11.49
CA LEU A 97 -3.81 -5.67 -12.28
C LEU A 97 -3.13 -6.03 -13.60
N LEU A 98 -2.72 -5.02 -14.36
CA LEU A 98 -2.25 -5.21 -15.73
C LEU A 98 -0.75 -5.47 -15.82
N TYR A 99 0.01 -5.02 -14.83
CA TYR A 99 1.47 -5.08 -14.86
C TYR A 99 2.04 -5.87 -13.68
N GLU A 100 1.75 -5.47 -12.45
CA GLU A 100 2.43 -6.04 -11.27
C GLU A 100 2.09 -7.52 -11.06
N GLU A 101 0.80 -7.89 -11.03
CA GLU A 101 0.41 -9.29 -10.82
C GLU A 101 0.87 -10.21 -11.96
N PRO A 102 0.71 -9.86 -13.25
CA PRO A 102 1.24 -10.67 -14.35
C PRO A 102 2.77 -10.78 -14.32
N ALA A 103 3.49 -9.70 -13.97
CA ALA A 103 4.95 -9.74 -13.87
C ALA A 103 5.41 -10.66 -12.71
N LEU A 104 4.74 -10.58 -11.55
CA LEU A 104 5.01 -11.47 -10.42
C LEU A 104 4.66 -12.92 -10.73
N GLU A 105 3.55 -13.17 -11.43
CA GLU A 105 3.16 -14.52 -11.85
C GLU A 105 4.15 -15.12 -12.86
N ARG A 106 4.64 -14.33 -13.83
CA ARG A 106 5.70 -14.78 -14.75
C ARG A 106 7.01 -15.10 -14.04
N LYS A 107 7.35 -14.34 -13.00
CA LYS A 107 8.62 -14.47 -12.27
C LYS A 107 8.62 -15.60 -11.24
N PHE A 108 7.55 -15.76 -10.48
CA PHE A 108 7.46 -16.68 -9.34
C PHE A 108 6.51 -17.87 -9.60
N GLY A 109 5.80 -17.87 -10.73
CA GLY A 109 5.00 -19.00 -11.17
C GLY A 109 3.94 -19.45 -10.16
N GLU A 110 4.03 -20.71 -9.77
CA GLU A 110 3.04 -21.38 -8.93
C GLU A 110 3.03 -20.86 -7.49
N GLU A 111 4.19 -20.47 -6.95
CA GLU A 111 4.31 -19.87 -5.62
C GLU A 111 3.46 -18.60 -5.50
N TYR A 112 3.50 -17.74 -6.52
CA TYR A 112 2.68 -16.53 -6.56
C TYR A 112 1.19 -16.84 -6.76
N ARG A 113 0.84 -17.87 -7.53
CA ARG A 113 -0.56 -18.30 -7.68
C ARG A 113 -1.14 -18.78 -6.35
N GLU A 114 -0.40 -19.58 -5.58
CA GLU A 114 -0.83 -20.00 -4.25
C GLU A 114 -0.97 -18.82 -3.29
N TYR A 115 0.01 -17.91 -3.30
CA TYR A 115 -0.05 -16.69 -2.51
C TYR A 115 -1.27 -15.83 -2.85
N ARG A 116 -1.57 -15.62 -4.14
CA ARG A 116 -2.76 -14.89 -4.61
C ARG A 116 -4.08 -15.53 -4.16
N ARG A 117 -4.15 -16.87 -4.08
CA ARG A 117 -5.34 -17.58 -3.58
C ARG A 117 -5.55 -17.38 -2.08
N ARG A 118 -4.47 -17.29 -1.31
CA ARG A 118 -4.53 -17.20 0.16
C ARG A 118 -4.63 -15.77 0.68
N VAL A 119 -4.05 -14.81 -0.04
CA VAL A 119 -3.91 -13.44 0.43
C VAL A 119 -4.66 -12.47 -0.50
N PRO A 120 -5.65 -11.73 0.03
CA PRO A 120 -6.43 -10.76 -0.74
C PRO A 120 -5.58 -9.59 -1.24
N ARG A 121 -6.04 -8.93 -2.32
CA ARG A 121 -5.29 -7.83 -2.97
C ARG A 121 -5.22 -6.57 -2.11
N TRP A 122 -6.36 -6.16 -1.52
CA TRP A 122 -6.54 -4.83 -0.92
C TRP A 122 -7.16 -4.82 0.48
N ILE A 123 -8.02 -5.78 0.81
CA ILE A 123 -8.67 -5.86 2.12
C ILE A 123 -7.92 -6.91 2.94
N PRO A 124 -7.27 -6.57 4.07
CA PRO A 124 -6.55 -7.55 4.88
C PRO A 124 -7.45 -8.70 5.34
N ARG A 125 -6.94 -9.92 5.27
CA ARG A 125 -7.55 -11.06 6.00
C ARG A 125 -7.19 -10.92 7.49
N LEU A 126 -8.16 -11.09 8.38
CA LEU A 126 -7.97 -11.11 9.84
C LEU A 126 -7.85 -12.56 10.33
#